data_AF-A0A0K8UAW4-F1
#
_entry.id   AF-A0A0K8UAW4-F1
#
_cell.length_a   1.000
_cell.length_b   1.000
_cell.length_c   1.000
_cell.angle_alpha   90.00
_cell.angle_beta   90.00
_cell.angle_gamma   90.00
#
_symmetry.space_group_name_H-M   'P 1'
#
loop_
_entity.id
_entity.type
_entity.pdbx_description
1 polymer ?
#
loop_
_entity_poly.entity_id
_entity_poly.type
_entity_poly.pdbx_seq_one_letter_code
_entity_poly.pdbx_strand_id
1 'polypeptide(L)'
;MQKSNRNRLSEEQLLKAIQKKKECNAKAQKIVESFLERNITRDYFLSQLKDINQCHYEDIVDERHILLICGYPLCENLLEKVPSKKYQISTTINKVYDITDRKKFCSSQCFKASEFIKSQILVSPLWLRQNEQIPEFKLLIEKNTGT
;
A
#
# COMPACT_ATOMS: atom_id res chain seq x y z
N MET A 1 -4.66 3.90 -48.81
CA MET A 1 -4.82 3.45 -47.40
C MET A 1 -3.86 4.26 -46.54
N GLN A 2 -4.39 4.99 -45.55
CA GLN A 2 -3.70 6.05 -44.81
C GLN A 2 -2.61 5.49 -43.90
N LYS A 3 -1.42 6.12 -43.91
CA LYS A 3 -0.27 5.78 -43.08
C LYS A 3 -0.56 6.16 -41.62
N SER A 4 -0.41 5.20 -40.72
CA SER A 4 -0.49 5.38 -39.27
C SER A 4 0.54 6.43 -38.81
N ASN A 5 0.05 7.58 -38.34
CA ASN A 5 0.87 8.69 -37.88
C ASN A 5 1.31 8.42 -36.43
N ARG A 6 2.44 7.73 -36.28
CA ARG A 6 3.06 7.46 -34.97
C ARG A 6 3.68 8.76 -34.47
N ASN A 7 2.95 9.51 -33.65
CA ASN A 7 3.40 10.78 -33.09
C ASN A 7 4.68 10.55 -32.26
N ARG A 8 5.84 10.97 -32.78
CA ARG A 8 7.16 10.74 -32.16
C ARG A 8 7.40 11.86 -31.16
N LEU A 9 7.42 11.53 -29.87
CA LEU A 9 7.74 12.48 -28.80
C LEU A 9 9.10 13.13 -29.07
N SER A 10 9.23 14.42 -28.79
CA SER A 10 10.52 15.11 -28.90
C SER A 10 11.49 14.58 -27.84
N GLU A 11 12.79 14.70 -28.10
CA GLU A 11 13.84 14.31 -27.16
C GLU A 11 13.66 15.01 -25.80
N GLU A 12 13.33 16.30 -25.81
CA GLU A 12 13.05 17.08 -24.61
C GLU A 12 11.84 16.52 -23.83
N GLN A 13 10.76 16.15 -24.52
CA GLN A 13 9.58 15.54 -23.88
C GLN A 13 9.91 14.19 -23.25
N LEU A 14 10.75 13.39 -23.92
CA LEU A 14 11.20 12.10 -23.39
C LEU A 14 12.05 12.28 -22.13
N LEU A 15 13.03 13.20 -22.16
CA LEU A 15 13.87 13.52 -21.00
C LEU A 15 13.04 14.01 -19.81
N LYS A 16 12.06 14.90 -20.04
CA LYS A 16 11.14 15.38 -18.99
C LYS A 16 10.31 14.23 -18.39
N ALA A 17 9.81 13.31 -19.22
CA ALA A 17 9.05 12.16 -18.73
C ALA A 17 9.90 11.21 -17.89
N ILE A 18 11.15 10.96 -18.31
CA ILE A 18 12.11 10.13 -17.55
C ILE A 18 12.44 10.78 -16.21
N GLN A 19 12.74 12.08 -16.21
CA GLN A 19 13.06 12.82 -14.99
C GLN A 19 11.89 12.79 -14.01
N LYS A 20 10.67 13.06 -14.50
CA LYS A 20 9.46 13.00 -13.67
C LYS A 20 9.23 11.62 -13.08
N LYS A 21 9.41 10.55 -13.87
CA LYS A 21 9.32 9.17 -13.38
C LYS A 21 10.32 8.92 -12.24
N LYS A 22 11.57 9.35 -12.42
CA LYS A 22 12.63 9.22 -11.41
C LYS A 22 12.26 9.94 -10.11
N GLU A 23 11.80 11.18 -10.20
CA GLU A 23 11.38 11.99 -9.04
C GLU A 23 10.20 11.37 -8.31
N CYS A 24 9.17 10.94 -9.04
CA CYS A 24 8.01 10.26 -8.46
C CYS A 24 8.42 8.97 -7.73
N ASN A 25 9.30 8.16 -8.32
CA ASN A 25 9.78 6.93 -7.69
C ASN A 25 10.61 7.23 -6.44
N ALA A 26 11.51 8.21 -6.50
CA ALA A 26 12.31 8.61 -5.34
C ALA A 26 11.43 9.14 -4.20
N LYS A 27 10.34 9.86 -4.52
CA LYS A 27 9.38 10.32 -3.53
C LYS A 27 8.61 9.16 -2.89
N ALA A 28 8.09 8.24 -3.71
CA ALA A 28 7.38 7.06 -3.22
C ALA A 28 8.26 6.21 -2.30
N GLN A 29 9.51 5.99 -2.69
CA GLN A 29 10.50 5.25 -1.89
C GLN A 29 10.69 5.87 -0.49
N LYS A 30 10.85 7.20 -0.42
CA LYS A 30 10.97 7.90 0.88
C LYS A 30 9.72 7.76 1.75
N ILE A 31 8.54 7.66 1.15
CA ILE A 31 7.28 7.44 1.88
C ILE A 31 7.22 6.00 2.42
N VAL A 32 7.66 5.02 1.62
CA VAL A 32 7.77 3.63 2.08
C VAL A 32 8.67 3.54 3.31
N GLU A 33 9.84 4.16 3.23
CA GLU A 33 10.82 4.22 4.32
C GLU A 33 10.27 4.94 5.57
N SER A 34 9.57 6.07 5.41
CA SER A 34 9.02 6.79 6.55
C SER A 34 7.94 5.99 7.29
N PHE A 35 7.17 5.16 6.59
CA PHE A 35 6.18 4.29 7.21
C PHE A 35 6.76 3.03 7.85
N LEU A 36 8.08 2.88 7.96
CA LEU A 36 8.70 1.85 8.81
C LEU A 36 8.78 2.28 10.28
N GLU A 37 8.63 3.58 10.55
CA GLU A 37 8.58 4.12 11.91
C GLU A 37 7.28 3.74 12.64
N ARG A 38 7.29 3.76 13.98
CA ARG A 38 6.18 3.27 14.81
C ARG A 38 5.20 4.37 15.22
N ASN A 39 5.54 5.64 15.10
CA ASN A 39 4.80 6.80 15.62
C ASN A 39 4.17 7.65 14.51
N ILE A 40 3.49 7.01 13.57
CA ILE A 40 2.87 7.69 12.43
C ILE A 40 1.53 8.30 12.82
N THR A 41 1.37 9.61 12.62
CA THR A 41 0.09 10.29 12.86
C THR A 41 -0.90 10.02 11.74
N ARG A 42 -2.20 10.04 12.08
CA ARG A 42 -3.28 9.79 11.10
C ARG A 42 -3.27 10.79 9.94
N ASP A 43 -3.09 12.06 10.25
CA ASP A 43 -3.10 13.13 9.24
C ASP A 43 -1.89 13.02 8.31
N TYR A 44 -0.71 12.74 8.87
CA TYR A 44 0.49 12.50 8.06
C TYR A 44 0.27 11.28 7.16
N PHE A 45 -0.20 10.16 7.71
CA PHE A 45 -0.48 8.94 6.94
C PHE A 45 -1.38 9.22 5.74
N LEU A 46 -2.56 9.79 5.96
CA LEU A 46 -3.52 10.10 4.89
C LEU A 46 -2.96 11.08 3.86
N SER A 47 -2.16 12.06 4.29
CA SER A 47 -1.56 13.06 3.39
C SER A 47 -0.58 12.46 2.38
N GLN A 48 0.10 11.35 2.73
CA GLN A 48 1.09 10.70 1.87
C GLN A 48 0.48 9.71 0.88
N LEU A 49 -0.74 9.19 1.12
CA LEU A 49 -1.34 8.12 0.31
C LEU A 49 -1.52 8.51 -1.17
N LYS A 50 -1.69 9.79 -1.48
CA LYS A 50 -1.78 10.31 -2.86
C LYS A 50 -0.49 10.14 -3.65
N ASP A 51 0.64 10.05 -2.94
CA ASP A 51 2.00 10.03 -3.47
C ASP A 51 2.59 8.61 -3.46
N ILE A 52 1.75 7.57 -3.35
CA ILE A 52 2.11 6.15 -3.50
C ILE A 52 1.07 5.41 -4.36
N ASN A 53 1.36 4.17 -4.71
CA ASN A 53 0.43 3.28 -5.40
C ASN A 53 0.25 1.99 -4.57
N GLN A 54 -0.64 1.10 -5.00
CA GLN A 54 -0.90 -0.13 -4.24
C GLN A 54 0.34 -0.99 -4.04
N CYS A 55 1.24 -1.09 -5.02
CA CYS A 55 2.49 -1.84 -4.88
C CYS A 55 3.39 -1.25 -3.80
N HIS A 56 3.57 0.08 -3.79
CA HIS A 56 4.32 0.74 -2.71
C HIS A 56 3.68 0.49 -1.33
N TYR A 57 2.34 0.43 -1.24
CA TYR A 57 1.64 0.10 0.01
C TYR A 57 1.85 -1.36 0.43
N GLU A 58 1.89 -2.30 -0.52
CA GLU A 58 2.29 -3.69 -0.27
C GLU A 58 3.72 -3.76 0.25
N ASP A 59 4.65 -3.00 -0.35
CA ASP A 59 6.04 -2.91 0.12
C ASP A 59 6.10 -2.40 1.58
N ILE A 60 5.31 -1.38 1.93
CA ILE A 60 5.20 -0.91 3.32
C ILE A 60 4.77 -2.02 4.27
N VAL A 61 3.75 -2.80 3.90
CA VAL A 61 3.25 -3.92 4.71
C VAL A 61 4.34 -4.99 4.86
N ASP A 62 5.05 -5.31 3.78
CA ASP A 62 6.09 -6.35 3.75
C ASP A 62 7.33 -5.93 4.53
N GLU A 63 7.83 -4.70 4.35
CA GLU A 63 8.98 -4.16 5.07
C GLU A 63 8.69 -4.03 6.58
N ARG A 64 7.48 -3.58 6.97
CA ARG A 64 7.06 -3.60 8.38
C ARG A 64 7.02 -5.03 8.93
N HIS A 65 6.55 -6.00 8.15
CA HIS A 65 6.53 -7.40 8.55
C HIS A 65 7.96 -7.97 8.76
N ILE A 66 8.91 -7.61 7.88
CA ILE A 66 10.34 -7.96 8.03
C ILE A 66 10.89 -7.43 9.36
N LEU A 67 10.49 -6.22 9.75
CA LEU A 67 10.85 -5.61 11.04
C LEU A 67 10.06 -6.14 12.24
N LEU A 68 9.20 -7.16 12.04
CA LEU A 68 8.29 -7.71 13.06
C LEU A 68 7.34 -6.67 13.66
N ILE A 69 6.92 -5.70 12.86
CA ILE A 69 5.92 -4.69 13.20
C ILE A 69 4.63 -5.04 12.46
N CYS A 70 3.47 -4.74 13.04
CA CYS A 70 2.19 -4.88 12.36
C CYS A 70 2.21 -4.11 11.02
N GLY A 71 1.84 -4.78 9.93
CA GLY A 71 1.84 -4.21 8.58
C GLY A 71 0.86 -3.04 8.40
N TYR A 72 -0.08 -2.82 9.34
CA TYR A 72 -0.92 -1.62 9.29
C TYR A 72 -0.11 -0.41 9.78
N PRO A 73 0.13 0.64 8.95
CA PRO A 73 1.08 1.71 9.28
C PRO A 73 0.73 2.52 10.53
N LEU A 74 -0.56 2.61 10.88
CA LEU A 74 -1.04 3.29 12.09
C LEU A 74 -1.03 2.41 13.35
N CYS A 75 -0.57 1.16 13.25
CA CYS A 75 -0.47 0.23 14.37
C CYS A 75 0.97 0.06 14.82
N GLU A 76 1.25 0.30 16.09
CA GLU A 76 2.59 0.21 16.66
C GLU A 76 2.92 -1.18 17.26
N ASN A 77 1.97 -2.12 17.19
CA ASN A 77 2.11 -3.44 17.78
C ASN A 77 3.19 -4.25 17.07
N LEU A 78 3.97 -4.99 17.85
CA LEU A 78 4.92 -5.96 17.33
C LEU A 78 4.22 -7.30 17.02
N LEU A 79 4.74 -8.01 16.03
CA LEU A 79 4.28 -9.33 15.64
C LEU A 79 5.07 -10.38 16.41
N GLU A 80 4.49 -10.86 17.51
CA GLU A 80 5.04 -11.99 18.25
C GLU A 80 4.55 -13.31 17.64
N LYS A 81 5.45 -14.30 17.52
CA LYS A 81 5.12 -15.68 17.10
C LYS A 81 4.49 -15.79 15.71
N VAL A 82 5.05 -15.10 14.72
CA VAL A 82 4.63 -15.21 13.32
C VAL A 82 4.70 -16.68 12.84
N PRO A 83 3.59 -17.27 12.35
CA PRO A 83 3.61 -18.62 11.81
C PRO A 83 4.54 -18.74 10.59
N SER A 84 5.40 -19.76 10.58
CA SER A 84 6.26 -20.07 9.43
C SER A 84 5.49 -20.67 8.25
N LYS A 85 4.37 -21.35 8.52
CA LYS A 85 3.55 -22.02 7.52
C LYS A 85 2.76 -21.04 6.64
N LYS A 86 2.58 -21.40 5.37
CA LYS A 86 1.78 -20.68 4.39
C LYS A 86 0.27 -20.96 4.51
N TYR A 87 -0.07 -22.20 4.84
CA TYR A 87 -1.46 -22.66 4.88
C TYR A 87 -1.92 -23.04 6.29
N GLN A 88 -3.18 -22.75 6.60
CA GLN A 88 -3.84 -23.15 7.84
C GLN A 88 -5.14 -23.90 7.55
N ILE A 89 -5.30 -25.09 8.14
CA ILE A 89 -6.51 -25.89 8.03
C ILE A 89 -7.46 -25.52 9.16
N SER A 90 -8.70 -25.21 8.83
CA SER A 90 -9.80 -25.12 9.78
C SER A 90 -10.71 -26.33 9.61
N THR A 91 -10.73 -27.20 10.62
CA THR A 91 -11.58 -28.39 10.66
C THR A 91 -13.03 -28.05 11.00
N THR A 92 -13.30 -26.90 11.64
CA THR A 92 -14.66 -26.46 11.99
C THR A 92 -15.52 -26.20 10.76
N ILE A 93 -14.91 -25.69 9.69
CA ILE A 93 -15.59 -25.34 8.42
C ILE A 93 -14.98 -26.06 7.21
N ASN A 94 -14.12 -27.06 7.46
CA ASN A 94 -13.43 -27.85 6.44
C ASN A 94 -12.79 -27.00 5.32
N LYS A 95 -12.04 -25.96 5.71
CA LYS A 95 -11.41 -25.02 4.77
C LYS A 95 -9.92 -24.87 5.00
N VAL A 96 -9.15 -24.84 3.92
CA VAL A 96 -7.73 -24.49 3.91
C VAL A 96 -7.59 -23.00 3.57
N TYR A 97 -6.92 -22.27 4.43
CA TYR A 97 -6.65 -20.83 4.28
C TYR A 97 -5.20 -20.61 3.88
N ASP A 98 -4.97 -19.72 2.92
CA ASP A 98 -3.67 -19.09 2.73
C ASP A 98 -3.55 -17.93 3.75
N ILE A 99 -2.54 -17.99 4.61
CA ILE A 99 -2.31 -16.99 5.67
C ILE A 99 -1.14 -16.05 5.34
N THR A 100 -0.64 -16.07 4.10
CA THR A 100 0.52 -15.27 3.66
C THR A 100 0.38 -13.80 4.01
N ASP A 101 -0.76 -13.19 3.69
CA ASP A 101 -0.98 -11.77 3.98
C ASP A 101 -1.51 -11.56 5.40
N ARG A 102 -2.37 -12.47 5.89
CA ARG A 102 -2.96 -12.34 7.22
C ARG A 102 -1.90 -12.31 8.33
N LYS A 103 -0.82 -13.09 8.22
CA LYS A 103 0.25 -13.15 9.24
C LYS A 103 1.09 -11.88 9.35
N LYS A 104 0.95 -10.94 8.39
CA LYS A 104 1.61 -9.64 8.41
C LYS A 104 0.95 -8.65 9.39
N PHE A 105 -0.14 -9.03 10.05
CA PHE A 105 -0.94 -8.15 10.92
C PHE A 105 -1.18 -8.75 12.30
N CYS A 106 -1.21 -7.90 13.34
CA CYS A 106 -1.42 -8.35 14.71
C CYS A 106 -2.85 -8.82 14.99
N SER A 107 -3.84 -8.32 14.24
CA SER A 107 -5.26 -8.63 14.43
C SER A 107 -6.02 -8.67 13.11
N SER A 108 -7.21 -9.29 13.12
CA SER A 108 -8.14 -9.25 11.98
C SER A 108 -8.60 -7.84 11.65
N GLN A 109 -8.67 -6.97 12.68
CA GLN A 109 -9.02 -5.58 12.55
C GLN A 109 -7.95 -4.79 11.81
N CYS A 110 -6.67 -4.94 12.17
CA CYS A 110 -5.56 -4.33 11.44
C CYS A 110 -5.48 -4.81 10.00
N PHE A 111 -5.70 -6.11 9.75
CA PHE A 111 -5.76 -6.64 8.39
C PHE A 111 -6.86 -5.97 7.57
N LYS A 112 -8.09 -5.92 8.09
CA LYS A 112 -9.23 -5.28 7.40
C LYS A 112 -9.02 -3.79 7.18
N ALA A 113 -8.50 -3.07 8.19
CA ALA A 113 -8.21 -1.65 8.07
C ALA A 113 -7.14 -1.37 7.01
N SER A 114 -6.10 -2.21 6.96
CA SER A 114 -5.04 -2.09 5.95
C SER A 114 -5.55 -2.36 4.53
N GLU A 115 -6.33 -3.44 4.35
CA GLU A 115 -6.94 -3.77 3.05
C GLU A 115 -7.92 -2.69 2.59
N PHE A 116 -8.68 -2.11 3.53
CA PHE A 116 -9.58 -0.98 3.23
C PHE A 116 -8.81 0.25 2.73
N ILE A 117 -7.65 0.56 3.32
CA ILE A 117 -6.80 1.65 2.81
C ILE A 117 -6.24 1.30 1.44
N LYS A 118 -5.68 0.10 1.28
CA LYS A 118 -5.11 -0.36 0.01
C LYS A 118 -6.12 -0.26 -1.15
N SER A 119 -7.38 -0.62 -0.91
CA SER A 119 -8.45 -0.54 -1.92
C SER A 119 -8.77 0.88 -2.39
N GLN A 120 -8.44 1.90 -1.60
CA GLN A 120 -8.64 3.31 -1.95
C GLN A 120 -7.43 3.89 -2.70
N ILE A 121 -6.26 3.26 -2.61
CA ILE A 121 -5.03 3.73 -3.27
C ILE A 121 -5.08 3.39 -4.77
N LEU A 122 -4.69 4.36 -5.60
CA LEU A 122 -4.63 4.17 -7.05
C LEU A 122 -3.53 3.18 -7.45
N VAL A 123 -3.82 2.33 -8.43
CA VAL A 123 -2.83 1.41 -9.05
C VAL A 123 -1.97 2.11 -10.10
N SER A 124 -2.43 3.26 -10.62
CA SER A 124 -1.75 3.99 -11.68
C SER A 124 -0.35 4.45 -11.25
N PRO A 125 0.64 4.41 -12.15
CA PRO A 125 1.95 4.97 -11.86
C PRO A 125 1.88 6.48 -11.58
N LEU A 126 2.58 6.94 -10.55
CA LEU A 126 2.49 8.32 -10.05
C LEU A 126 2.79 9.37 -11.12
N TRP A 127 3.77 9.11 -11.99
CA TRP A 127 4.16 10.05 -13.05
C TRP A 127 3.12 10.21 -14.16
N LEU A 128 2.05 9.40 -14.17
CA LEU A 128 0.94 9.47 -15.13
C LEU A 128 -0.34 10.12 -14.56
N ARG A 129 -0.38 10.48 -13.26
CA ARG A 129 -1.59 10.94 -12.56
C ARG A 129 -1.98 12.41 -12.78
N GLN A 130 -1.44 13.10 -13.79
CA GLN A 130 -1.65 14.55 -13.98
C GLN A 130 -3.13 14.95 -14.09
N ASN A 131 -3.94 14.08 -14.67
CA ASN A 131 -5.36 14.32 -14.93
C ASN A 131 -6.27 13.33 -14.19
N GLU A 132 -5.71 12.53 -13.28
CA GLU A 132 -6.48 11.58 -12.49
C GLU A 132 -7.04 12.26 -11.23
N GLN A 133 -8.29 11.96 -10.89
CA GLN A 133 -8.87 12.40 -9.62
C GLN A 133 -8.32 11.54 -8.49
N ILE A 134 -7.58 12.16 -7.58
CA ILE A 134 -7.09 11.50 -6.38
C ILE A 134 -8.27 11.36 -5.40
N PRO A 135 -8.59 10.14 -4.94
CA PRO A 135 -9.68 9.94 -4.00
C PRO A 135 -9.37 10.55 -2.63
N GLU A 136 -10.42 10.90 -1.89
CA GLU A 136 -10.31 11.23 -0.47
C GLU A 136 -10.15 9.94 0.33
N PHE A 137 -9.00 9.78 0.99
CA PHE A 137 -8.70 8.57 1.77
C PHE A 137 -9.37 8.61 3.14
N LYS A 138 -10.00 7.50 3.51
CA LYS A 138 -10.73 7.34 4.77
C LYS A 138 -10.22 6.14 5.55
N LEU A 139 -10.15 6.30 6.87
CA LEU A 139 -9.85 5.19 7.78
C LEU A 139 -11.13 4.36 8.01
N LEU A 140 -10.95 3.07 8.28
CA LEU A 140 -12.06 2.19 8.65
C LEU A 140 -12.55 2.59 10.06
N ILE A 141 -13.81 3.03 10.17
CA ILE A 141 -14.42 3.38 11.45
C ILE A 141 -14.78 2.09 12.19
N GLU A 142 -14.26 1.91 13.40
CA GLU A 142 -14.67 0.82 14.28
C GLU A 142 -16.10 1.09 14.76
N LYS A 143 -17.04 0.24 14.37
CA LYS A 143 -18.30 0.15 15.12
C LYS A 143 -17.95 -0.55 16.43
N ASN A 144 -17.92 0.19 17.54
CA ASN A 144 -17.90 -0.40 18.87
C ASN A 144 -19.13 -1.31 18.99
N THR A 145 -18.98 -2.61 18.73
CA THR A 145 -19.98 -3.60 19.11
C THR A 145 -19.82 -3.81 20.61
N GLY A 146 -20.32 -2.84 21.38
CA GLY A 146 -20.58 -3.00 22.79
C GLY A 146 -21.85 -3.83 22.95
N THR A 147 -21.67 -5.10 23.29
CA THR A 147 -22.59 -5.96 24.03
C THR A 147 -21.76 -6.99 24.76
#